data_AF-A0ABD5ECT6-F1
#
_entry.id   AF-A0ABD5ECT6-F1
#
_cell.length_a   1.000
_cell.length_b   1.000
_cell.length_c   1.000
_cell.angle_alpha   90.00
_cell.angle_beta   90.00
_cell.angle_gamma   90.00
#
_symmetry.space_group_name_H-M   'P 1'
#
loop_
_entity.id
_entity.type
_entity.pdbx_description
1 polymer ?
#
loop_
_entity_poly.entity_id
_entity_poly.type
_entity_poly.pdbx_seq_one_letter_code
_entity_poly.pdbx_strand_id
1 'polypeptide(L)'
;MSDVLYSRSQVRDAIDAAEHLLRDEVHVLPRGSRLTRLLIAAVLALLDDPDAPWEDVLTAYATLRRDRPGTADEEAPQYSAAQASAAVNAGVDLVGDRVGEPEYSDLKNLVVNTVLELLEDPGASLEEVALGAYGESSREVLGWIG
;
A
#
# COMPACT_ATOMS: atom_id res chain seq x y z
N MET A 1 12.89 -18.75 13.61
CA MET A 1 11.56 -18.35 13.10
C MET A 1 11.69 -18.35 11.60
N SER A 2 10.82 -19.08 10.89
CA SER A 2 10.82 -19.02 9.42
C SER A 2 10.43 -17.60 9.02
N ASP A 3 11.23 -16.97 8.17
CA ASP A 3 10.89 -15.67 7.63
C ASP A 3 9.58 -15.81 6.84
N VAL A 4 8.54 -15.08 7.23
CA VAL A 4 7.29 -15.03 6.47
C VAL A 4 7.61 -14.37 5.14
N LEU A 5 7.27 -15.07 4.05
CA LEU A 5 7.39 -14.55 2.70
C LEU A 5 5.99 -14.20 2.18
N TYR A 6 5.91 -13.10 1.46
CA TYR A 6 4.72 -12.59 0.80
C TYR A 6 4.87 -12.75 -0.71
N SER A 7 3.75 -13.04 -1.36
CA SER A 7 3.64 -13.01 -2.82
C SER A 7 3.35 -11.60 -3.31
N ARG A 8 3.49 -11.40 -4.62
CA ARG A 8 3.12 -10.14 -5.28
C ARG A 8 1.62 -9.88 -5.15
N SER A 9 0.80 -10.93 -5.27
CA SER A 9 -0.65 -10.87 -5.11
C SER A 9 -1.05 -10.42 -3.71
N GLN A 10 -0.42 -10.97 -2.66
CA GLN A 10 -0.68 -10.58 -1.27
C GLN A 10 -0.40 -9.11 -1.01
N VAL A 11 0.74 -8.58 -1.49
CA VAL A 11 1.04 -7.14 -1.31
C VAL A 11 0.06 -6.27 -2.07
N ARG A 12 -0.32 -6.67 -3.29
CA ARG A 12 -1.35 -5.95 -4.06
C ARG A 12 -2.70 -5.95 -3.32
N ASP A 13 -3.14 -7.11 -2.85
CA ASP A 13 -4.43 -7.28 -2.18
C ASP A 13 -4.48 -6.46 -0.88
N ALA A 14 -3.37 -6.40 -0.13
CA ALA A 14 -3.26 -5.55 1.06
C ALA A 14 -3.41 -4.05 0.74
N ILE A 15 -2.86 -3.58 -0.39
CA ILE A 15 -3.03 -2.19 -0.85
C ILE A 15 -4.48 -1.92 -1.27
N ASP A 16 -5.10 -2.83 -2.02
CA ASP A 16 -6.51 -2.71 -2.42
C ASP A 16 -7.46 -2.74 -1.20
N ALA A 17 -7.15 -3.58 -0.20
CA ALA A 17 -7.87 -3.65 1.06
C ALA A 17 -7.70 -2.38 1.91
N ALA A 18 -6.48 -1.82 1.96
CA ALA A 18 -6.22 -0.56 2.65
C ALA A 18 -7.01 0.61 2.03
N GLU A 19 -7.12 0.69 0.70
CA GLU A 19 -8.01 1.69 0.07
C GLU A 19 -9.45 1.49 0.53
N HIS A 20 -9.95 0.24 0.54
CA HIS A 20 -11.33 -0.05 0.97
C HIS A 20 -11.58 0.40 2.41
N LEU A 21 -10.71 0.00 3.33
CA LEU A 21 -10.82 0.32 4.75
C LEU A 21 -10.77 1.83 4.99
N LEU A 22 -9.77 2.52 4.43
CA LEU A 22 -9.61 3.97 4.64
C LEU A 22 -10.69 4.79 3.92
N ARG A 23 -11.24 4.29 2.82
CA ARG A 23 -12.36 4.97 2.16
C ARG A 23 -13.64 4.92 3.01
N ASP A 24 -13.90 3.77 3.62
CA ASP A 24 -15.11 3.56 4.41
C ASP A 24 -15.09 4.42 5.69
N GLU A 25 -13.90 4.68 6.24
CA GLU A 25 -13.72 5.43 7.49
C GLU A 25 -13.36 6.91 7.32
N VAL A 26 -12.52 7.27 6.34
CA VAL A 26 -11.97 8.64 6.23
C VAL A 26 -12.71 9.49 5.20
N HIS A 27 -13.45 8.89 4.25
CA HIS A 27 -14.16 9.59 3.15
C HIS A 27 -13.32 10.57 2.29
N VAL A 28 -12.01 10.66 2.50
CA VAL A 28 -11.10 11.61 1.80
C VAL A 28 -10.64 11.08 0.45
N LEU A 29 -10.63 9.77 0.24
CA LEU A 29 -10.15 9.16 -1.00
C LEU A 29 -11.29 9.06 -2.04
N PRO A 30 -11.19 9.72 -3.22
CA PRO A 30 -12.14 9.53 -4.30
C PRO A 30 -12.13 8.07 -4.79
N ARG A 31 -13.31 7.50 -5.08
CA ARG A 31 -13.48 6.08 -5.50
C ARG A 31 -12.60 5.67 -6.68
N GLY A 32 -12.01 4.47 -6.60
CA GLY A 32 -11.41 3.76 -7.74
C GLY A 32 -10.24 4.52 -8.35
N SER A 33 -9.50 5.21 -7.48
CA SER A 33 -8.66 6.32 -7.87
C SER A 33 -7.53 5.83 -8.77
N ARG A 34 -7.20 6.67 -9.76
CA ARG A 34 -5.94 6.57 -10.49
C ARG A 34 -4.74 6.39 -9.54
N LEU A 35 -4.86 6.92 -8.31
CA LEU A 35 -3.84 6.91 -7.28
C LEU A 35 -3.62 5.53 -6.66
N THR A 36 -4.65 4.74 -6.32
CA THR A 36 -4.43 3.37 -5.80
C THR A 36 -3.73 2.50 -6.82
N ARG A 37 -4.17 2.52 -8.08
CA ARG A 37 -3.50 1.76 -9.14
C ARG A 37 -2.06 2.21 -9.37
N LEU A 38 -1.79 3.51 -9.20
CA LEU A 38 -0.45 4.05 -9.31
C LEU A 38 0.42 3.64 -8.12
N LEU A 39 -0.17 3.58 -6.91
CA LEU A 39 0.48 3.08 -5.70
C LEU A 39 0.81 1.59 -5.84
N ILE A 40 -0.14 0.75 -6.24
CA ILE A 40 0.11 -0.66 -6.55
C ILE A 40 1.24 -0.77 -7.57
N ALA A 41 1.18 -0.02 -8.67
CA ALA A 41 2.26 -0.05 -9.67
C ALA A 41 3.63 0.32 -9.09
N ALA A 42 3.69 1.35 -8.23
CA ALA A 42 4.92 1.81 -7.61
C ALA A 42 5.50 0.77 -6.66
N VAL A 43 4.68 0.26 -5.73
CA VAL A 43 5.11 -0.76 -4.77
C VAL A 43 5.55 -2.03 -5.47
N LEU A 44 4.80 -2.48 -6.48
CA LEU A 44 5.14 -3.70 -7.21
C LEU A 44 6.42 -3.55 -8.04
N ALA A 45 6.70 -2.36 -8.61
CA ALA A 45 7.97 -2.11 -9.29
C ALA A 45 9.14 -2.08 -8.29
N LEU A 46 8.95 -1.46 -7.12
CA LEU A 46 9.97 -1.35 -6.07
C LEU A 46 10.21 -2.67 -5.31
N LEU A 47 9.24 -3.59 -5.33
CA LEU A 47 9.44 -4.96 -4.88
C LEU A 47 10.39 -5.75 -5.79
N ASP A 48 10.25 -5.60 -7.10
CA ASP A 48 11.09 -6.26 -8.10
C ASP A 48 12.51 -5.67 -8.12
N ASP A 49 12.57 -4.35 -8.12
CA ASP A 49 13.80 -3.56 -8.17
C ASP A 49 13.65 -2.33 -7.25
N PRO A 50 14.31 -2.33 -6.07
CA PRO A 50 14.23 -1.21 -5.14
C PRO A 50 14.70 0.14 -5.72
N ASP A 51 15.48 0.12 -6.80
CA ASP A 51 15.98 1.30 -7.51
C ASP A 51 15.17 1.60 -8.78
N ALA A 52 13.99 0.98 -8.95
CA ALA A 52 13.16 1.10 -10.14
C ALA A 52 12.87 2.57 -10.50
N PRO A 53 13.20 3.01 -11.74
CA PRO A 53 12.88 4.35 -12.19
C PRO A 53 11.36 4.54 -12.34
N TRP A 54 10.93 5.80 -12.31
CA TRP A 54 9.52 6.16 -12.50
C TRP A 54 8.90 5.63 -13.81
N GLU A 55 9.71 5.46 -14.86
CA GLU A 55 9.25 4.91 -16.14
C GLU A 55 8.77 3.46 -16.01
N ASP A 56 9.40 2.68 -15.12
CA ASP A 56 9.01 1.30 -14.85
C ASP A 56 7.70 1.26 -14.05
N VAL A 57 7.51 2.19 -13.10
CA VAL A 57 6.23 2.39 -12.41
C VAL A 57 5.11 2.71 -13.41
N LEU A 58 5.34 3.60 -14.37
CA LEU A 58 4.36 3.93 -15.41
C LEU A 58 4.06 2.74 -16.33
N THR A 59 5.06 1.91 -16.62
CA THR A 59 4.91 0.69 -17.41
C THR A 59 4.10 -0.37 -16.66
N ALA A 60 4.37 -0.55 -15.37
CA ALA A 60 3.59 -1.41 -14.47
C ALA A 60 2.14 -0.92 -14.38
N TYR A 61 1.93 0.39 -14.21
CA TYR A 61 0.62 1.03 -14.17
C TYR A 61 -0.19 0.79 -15.46
N ALA A 62 0.46 0.95 -16.62
CA ALA A 62 -0.16 0.70 -17.92
C ALA A 62 -0.55 -0.79 -18.09
N THR A 63 0.21 -1.69 -17.47
CA THR A 63 -0.06 -3.14 -17.49
C THR A 63 -1.23 -3.51 -16.58
N LEU A 64 -1.30 -2.96 -15.36
CA LEU A 64 -2.43 -3.16 -14.44
C LEU A 64 -3.76 -2.72 -15.06
N ARG A 65 -3.76 -1.63 -15.83
CA ARG A 65 -4.96 -1.14 -16.53
C ARG A 65 -5.52 -2.10 -17.58
N ARG A 66 -4.79 -3.14 -17.97
CA ARG A 66 -5.21 -4.08 -19.01
C ARG A 66 -5.93 -5.31 -18.44
N ASP A 67 -6.25 -5.34 -17.14
CA ASP A 67 -6.98 -6.43 -16.45
C ASP A 67 -6.51 -7.83 -16.89
N ARG A 68 -5.21 -8.08 -16.77
CA ARG A 68 -4.69 -9.44 -16.96
C ARG A 68 -4.89 -10.25 -15.68
N PRO A 69 -5.37 -11.51 -15.76
CA PRO A 69 -5.34 -12.41 -14.62
C PRO A 69 -3.89 -12.57 -14.15
N GLY A 70 -3.72 -12.63 -12.82
CA GLY A 70 -2.41 -12.75 -12.20
C GLY A 70 -1.66 -13.99 -12.70
N THR A 71 -0.37 -13.83 -12.96
CA THR A 71 0.46 -14.97 -13.38
C THR A 71 0.79 -15.86 -12.18
N ALA A 72 1.14 -17.14 -12.42
CA ALA A 72 1.57 -18.04 -11.34
C ALA A 72 2.77 -17.50 -10.54
N ASP A 73 3.57 -16.63 -11.14
CA ASP A 73 4.68 -15.93 -10.49
C ASP A 73 4.20 -14.88 -9.47
N GLU A 74 3.02 -14.29 -9.69
CA GLU A 74 2.43 -13.32 -8.75
C GLU A 74 1.97 -13.97 -7.44
N GLU A 75 1.61 -15.26 -7.48
CA GLU A 75 1.10 -16.02 -6.34
C GLU A 75 2.20 -16.70 -5.51
N ALA A 76 3.42 -16.81 -6.06
CA ALA A 76 4.53 -17.43 -5.35
C ALA A 76 5.06 -16.50 -4.24
N PRO A 77 5.19 -16.96 -2.99
CA PRO A 77 5.80 -16.17 -1.92
C PRO A 77 7.30 -15.96 -2.17
N GLN A 78 7.74 -14.71 -2.33
CA GLN A 78 9.10 -14.36 -2.74
C GLN A 78 9.73 -13.24 -1.89
N TYR A 79 8.89 -12.39 -1.28
CA TYR A 79 9.35 -11.16 -0.63
C TYR A 79 9.27 -11.27 0.89
N SER A 80 10.36 -10.94 1.58
CA SER A 80 10.32 -10.83 3.04
C SER A 80 9.46 -9.66 3.52
N ALA A 81 9.03 -9.69 4.79
CA ALA A 81 8.37 -8.56 5.44
C ALA A 81 9.18 -7.26 5.33
N ALA A 82 10.52 -7.33 5.44
CA ALA A 82 11.39 -6.18 5.31
C ALA A 82 11.37 -5.59 3.88
N GLN A 83 11.35 -6.44 2.86
CA GLN A 83 11.23 -5.99 1.46
C GLN A 83 9.86 -5.39 1.18
N ALA A 84 8.78 -6.02 1.65
CA ALA A 84 7.44 -5.48 1.52
C ALA A 84 7.30 -4.12 2.22
N SER A 85 7.78 -4.00 3.45
CA SER A 85 7.79 -2.73 4.20
C SER A 85 8.58 -1.64 3.49
N ALA A 86 9.78 -1.94 3.00
CA ALA A 86 10.60 -0.98 2.27
C ALA A 86 9.91 -0.51 0.97
N ALA A 87 9.35 -1.44 0.20
CA ALA A 87 8.67 -1.13 -1.06
C ALA A 87 7.38 -0.33 -0.85
N VAL A 88 6.59 -0.64 0.19
CA VAL A 88 5.36 0.10 0.53
C VAL A 88 5.69 1.54 0.92
N ASN A 89 6.66 1.75 1.82
CA ASN A 89 7.10 3.09 2.23
C ASN A 89 7.58 3.89 1.02
N ALA A 90 8.54 3.34 0.27
CA ALA A 90 9.10 4.02 -0.89
C ALA A 90 8.05 4.28 -1.99
N GLY A 91 7.08 3.37 -2.18
CA GLY A 91 5.99 3.54 -3.14
C GLY A 91 5.03 4.67 -2.78
N VAL A 92 4.64 4.78 -1.50
CA VAL A 92 3.79 5.87 -1.00
C VAL A 92 4.50 7.22 -1.15
N ASP A 93 5.79 7.29 -0.78
CA ASP A 93 6.59 8.51 -0.92
C ASP A 93 6.74 8.91 -2.39
N LEU A 94 7.16 7.97 -3.24
CA LEU A 94 7.36 8.20 -4.67
C LEU A 94 6.07 8.69 -5.33
N VAL A 95 4.92 8.07 -5.05
CA VAL A 95 3.65 8.52 -5.62
C VAL A 95 3.26 9.90 -5.10
N GLY A 96 3.37 10.13 -3.79
CA GLY A 96 3.06 11.42 -3.17
C GLY A 96 3.89 12.58 -3.76
N ASP A 97 5.19 12.37 -3.95
CA ASP A 97 6.11 13.36 -4.53
C ASP A 97 5.78 13.67 -6.00
N ARG A 98 5.31 12.68 -6.76
CA ARG A 98 5.01 12.84 -8.19
C ARG A 98 3.63 13.40 -8.47
N VAL A 99 2.65 13.10 -7.61
CA VAL A 99 1.28 13.60 -7.78
C VAL A 99 1.06 14.96 -7.13
N GLY A 100 2.04 15.45 -6.36
CA GLY A 100 2.03 16.81 -5.81
C GLY A 100 1.08 16.95 -4.63
N GLU A 101 1.08 15.97 -3.72
CA GLU A 101 0.31 15.99 -2.47
C GLU A 101 1.27 16.28 -1.28
N PRO A 102 1.64 17.55 -1.03
CA PRO A 102 2.64 17.93 -0.04
C PRO A 102 2.15 17.99 1.42
N GLU A 103 0.84 17.83 1.70
CA GLU A 103 0.27 18.24 3.00
C GLU A 103 -0.21 17.11 3.92
N TYR A 104 -0.14 15.85 3.51
CA TYR A 104 -0.65 14.75 4.35
C TYR A 104 0.42 13.72 4.73
N SER A 105 1.47 14.15 5.44
CA SER A 105 2.44 13.20 6.03
C SER A 105 1.76 12.15 6.89
N ASP A 106 0.72 12.55 7.64
CA ASP A 106 0.00 11.65 8.54
C ASP A 106 -0.89 10.67 7.77
N LEU A 107 -1.50 11.09 6.66
CA LEU A 107 -2.22 10.18 5.76
C LEU A 107 -1.28 9.18 5.09
N LYS A 108 -0.09 9.63 4.64
CA LYS A 108 0.93 8.72 4.07
C LYS A 108 1.30 7.63 5.09
N ASN A 109 1.61 8.04 6.32
CA ASN A 109 1.91 7.10 7.40
C ASN A 109 0.74 6.16 7.70
N LEU A 110 -0.50 6.68 7.73
CA LEU A 110 -1.68 5.86 7.94
C LEU A 110 -1.87 4.83 6.82
N VAL A 111 -1.70 5.23 5.56
CA VAL A 111 -1.74 4.32 4.41
C VAL A 111 -0.68 3.23 4.53
N VAL A 112 0.57 3.59 4.80
CA VAL A 112 1.67 2.62 4.97
C VAL A 112 1.35 1.61 6.07
N ASN A 113 0.98 2.09 7.26
CA ASN A 113 0.72 1.22 8.41
C ASN A 113 -0.50 0.34 8.18
N THR A 114 -1.54 0.86 7.54
CA THR A 114 -2.73 0.08 7.17
C THR A 114 -2.37 -1.03 6.19
N VAL A 115 -1.55 -0.75 5.16
CA VAL A 115 -1.10 -1.76 4.19
C VAL A 115 -0.28 -2.85 4.88
N LEU A 116 0.64 -2.47 5.77
CA LEU A 116 1.50 -3.44 6.45
C LEU A 116 0.71 -4.31 7.44
N GLU A 117 -0.22 -3.72 8.19
CA GLU A 117 -1.11 -4.47 9.07
C GLU A 117 -1.97 -5.44 8.26
N LEU A 118 -2.59 -4.99 7.16
CA LEU A 118 -3.44 -5.86 6.31
C LEU A 118 -2.64 -6.94 5.55
N LEU A 119 -1.33 -6.75 5.41
CA LEU A 119 -0.44 -7.77 4.86
C LEU A 119 -0.17 -8.89 5.89
N GLU A 120 -0.13 -8.55 7.18
CA GLU A 120 0.03 -9.50 8.29
C GLU A 120 -1.29 -10.14 8.72
N ASP A 121 -2.34 -9.33 8.87
CA ASP A 121 -3.71 -9.71 9.20
C ASP A 121 -4.71 -9.06 8.22
N PRO A 122 -5.11 -9.77 7.15
CA PRO A 122 -6.08 -9.27 6.16
C PRO A 122 -7.47 -8.94 6.74
N GLY A 123 -7.75 -9.33 7.99
CA GLY A 123 -9.00 -9.04 8.69
C GLY A 123 -8.94 -7.82 9.61
N ALA A 124 -7.78 -7.16 9.73
CA ALA A 124 -7.59 -6.06 10.67
C ALA A 124 -8.55 -4.89 10.39
N SER A 125 -9.15 -4.39 11.46
CA SER A 125 -9.95 -3.17 11.49
C SER A 125 -9.07 -1.93 11.60
N LEU A 126 -9.61 -0.75 11.26
CA LEU A 126 -8.88 0.51 11.44
C LEU A 126 -8.51 0.77 12.91
N GLU A 127 -9.31 0.28 13.86
CA GLU A 127 -9.00 0.37 15.29
C GLU A 127 -7.75 -0.47 15.64
N GLU A 128 -7.65 -1.68 15.11
CA GLU A 128 -6.47 -2.55 15.32
C GLU A 128 -5.21 -1.94 14.69
N VAL A 129 -5.32 -1.41 13.46
CA VAL A 129 -4.24 -0.66 12.80
C VAL A 129 -3.80 0.53 13.67
N ALA A 130 -4.76 1.33 14.14
CA ALA A 130 -4.48 2.54 14.90
C ALA A 130 -3.78 2.22 16.24
N LEU A 131 -4.30 1.24 16.96
CA LEU A 131 -3.74 0.78 18.23
C LEU A 131 -2.36 0.14 18.05
N GLY A 132 -2.19 -0.68 17.01
CA GLY A 132 -0.92 -1.36 16.71
C GLY A 132 0.19 -0.39 16.31
N ALA A 133 -0.12 0.54 15.39
CA ALA A 133 0.88 1.42 14.81
C ALA A 133 1.14 2.70 15.62
N TYR A 134 0.14 3.23 16.31
CA TYR A 134 0.22 4.53 16.99
C TYR A 134 -0.02 4.44 18.50
N GLY A 135 -0.59 3.35 19.01
CA GLY A 135 -1.01 3.24 20.41
C GLY A 135 -2.25 4.10 20.74
N GLU A 136 -2.93 4.62 19.72
CA GLU A 136 -4.07 5.52 19.84
C GLU A 136 -5.32 4.94 19.19
N SER A 137 -6.50 5.44 19.57
CA SER A 137 -7.76 5.02 18.93
C SER A 137 -7.84 5.47 17.47
N SER A 138 -8.58 4.74 16.63
CA SER A 138 -8.82 5.13 15.24
C SER A 138 -9.39 6.55 15.13
N ARG A 139 -10.32 6.92 16.01
CA ARG A 139 -10.89 8.27 16.07
C ARG A 139 -9.82 9.35 16.28
N GLU A 140 -8.84 9.10 17.13
CA GLU A 140 -7.80 10.07 17.44
C GLU A 140 -6.84 10.25 16.25
N VAL A 141 -6.41 9.14 15.65
CA VAL A 141 -5.57 9.14 14.44
C VAL A 141 -6.27 9.85 13.27
N LEU A 142 -7.57 9.60 13.08
CA LEU A 142 -8.36 10.30 12.07
C LEU A 142 -8.47 11.81 12.34
N GLY A 143 -8.42 12.23 13.61
CA GLY A 143 -8.39 13.64 13.99
C GLY A 143 -7.12 14.38 13.58
N TRP A 144 -6.02 13.69 13.29
CA TRP A 144 -4.78 14.30 12.78
C TRP A 144 -4.86 14.64 11.29
N ILE A 145 -5.73 13.95 10.56
CA ILE A 145 -5.78 13.98 9.09
C ILE A 145 -6.70 15.11 8.57
N GLY A 146 -7.60 15.64 9.41
CA GLY A 146 -8.43 16.82 9.14
C GLY A 146 -9.85 16.49 8.72
#